data_AF-A0A0H4XI74-F1
#
_entry.id   AF-A0A0H4XI74-F1
#
_cell.length_a   1.000
_cell.length_b   1.000
_cell.length_c   1.000
_cell.angle_alpha   90.00
_cell.angle_beta   90.00
_cell.angle_gamma   90.00
#
_symmetry.space_group_name_H-M   'P 1'
#
loop_
_entity.id
_entity.type
_entity.pdbx_description
1 polymer ?
#
loop_
_entity_poly.entity_id
_entity_poly.type
_entity_poly.pdbx_seq_one_letter_code
_entity_poly.pdbx_strand_id
1 'polypeptide(L)'
;MPHTSRLSFLAVFALVSCLYAKESLAQNAQGGAVRHDAYVTVPNGTVNDWALHVSPSDMGFEEHGSEGDNAFIKMECYAVPVNQYTWRIVARYKSRHSNGRDGIWYSGGANYLLVRK
;
A
#
# COMPACT_ATOMS: atom_id res chain seq x y z
N MET A 1 32.31 5.50 -52.54
CA MET A 1 32.77 4.52 -51.53
C MET A 1 31.76 4.51 -50.39
N PRO A 2 31.04 3.41 -50.11
CA PRO A 2 30.13 3.37 -48.96
C PRO A 2 30.88 2.88 -47.73
N HIS A 3 30.88 3.67 -46.65
CA HIS A 3 31.29 3.22 -45.32
C HIS A 3 30.07 2.61 -44.64
N THR A 4 30.01 1.28 -44.58
CA THR A 4 29.02 0.56 -43.77
C THR A 4 29.43 0.60 -42.31
N SER A 5 28.67 1.37 -41.53
CA SER A 5 28.79 1.44 -40.06
C SER A 5 28.46 0.06 -39.47
N ARG A 6 29.46 -0.60 -38.89
CA ARG A 6 29.26 -1.81 -38.07
C ARG A 6 28.67 -1.38 -36.73
N LEU A 7 27.36 -1.18 -36.67
CA LEU A 7 26.62 -1.15 -35.42
C LEU A 7 26.91 -2.48 -34.70
N SER A 8 27.75 -2.43 -33.67
CA SER A 8 28.13 -3.59 -32.88
C SER A 8 26.87 -4.19 -32.26
N PHE A 9 26.46 -5.37 -32.73
CA PHE A 9 25.36 -6.14 -32.16
C PHE A 9 25.49 -6.28 -30.63
N LEU A 10 26.72 -6.36 -30.10
CA LEU A 10 27.01 -6.36 -28.67
C LEU A 10 26.50 -5.10 -27.92
N ALA A 11 26.60 -3.92 -28.52
CA ALA A 11 26.10 -2.69 -27.92
C ALA A 11 24.56 -2.67 -27.87
N VAL A 12 23.92 -3.24 -28.90
CA VAL A 12 22.45 -3.39 -28.95
C VAL A 12 21.98 -4.41 -27.90
N PHE A 13 22.65 -5.55 -27.76
CA PHE A 13 22.33 -6.55 -26.74
C PHE A 13 22.51 -6.00 -25.32
N ALA A 14 23.58 -5.27 -25.04
CA ALA A 14 23.82 -4.66 -23.73
C ALA A 14 22.74 -3.64 -23.34
N LEU A 15 22.29 -2.81 -24.29
CA LEU A 15 21.20 -1.85 -24.07
C LEU A 15 19.86 -2.55 -23.82
N VAL A 16 19.55 -3.62 -24.55
CA VAL A 16 18.32 -4.41 -24.34
C VAL A 16 18.30 -5.09 -22.96
N SER A 17 19.42 -5.66 -22.51
CA SER A 17 19.50 -6.27 -21.18
C SER A 17 19.34 -5.27 -20.03
N CYS A 18 19.85 -4.04 -20.19
CA CYS A 18 19.71 -2.98 -19.18
C CYS A 18 18.27 -2.43 -19.09
N LEU A 19 17.50 -2.50 -20.18
CA LEU A 19 16.09 -2.10 -20.19
C LEU A 19 15.20 -3.20 -19.58
N TYR A 20 15.45 -4.48 -19.90
CA TYR A 20 14.69 -5.62 -19.34
C TYR A 20 14.87 -5.79 -17.83
N ALA A 21 16.07 -5.55 -17.30
CA ALA A 21 16.33 -5.71 -15.86
C ALA A 21 15.56 -4.71 -14.99
N LYS A 22 15.19 -3.54 -15.53
CA LYS A 22 14.43 -2.51 -14.79
C LYS A 22 12.93 -2.81 -14.75
N GLU A 23 12.37 -3.45 -15.78
CA GLU A 23 10.95 -3.81 -15.81
C GLU A 23 10.58 -4.89 -14.80
N SER A 24 11.50 -5.80 -14.51
CA SER A 24 11.26 -6.91 -13.57
C SER A 24 10.99 -6.44 -12.14
N LEU A 25 11.67 -5.40 -11.63
CA LEU A 25 11.45 -4.96 -10.24
C LEU A 25 10.23 -4.05 -10.08
N ALA A 26 9.94 -3.19 -11.06
CA ALA A 26 8.78 -2.30 -11.01
C ALA A 26 7.44 -3.03 -11.20
N GLN A 27 7.42 -4.19 -11.87
CA GLN A 27 6.24 -5.06 -11.95
C GLN A 27 5.97 -5.87 -10.68
N ASN A 28 6.94 -5.96 -9.77
CA ASN A 28 6.88 -6.86 -8.61
C ASN A 28 6.47 -6.16 -7.31
N ALA A 29 6.23 -4.85 -7.32
CA ALA A 29 5.66 -4.15 -6.18
C ALA A 29 4.83 -2.92 -6.58
N GLN A 30 3.68 -2.72 -5.92
CA GLN A 30 2.84 -1.54 -6.04
C GLN A 30 2.51 -1.00 -4.65
N GLY A 31 2.64 0.31 -4.45
CA GLY A 31 2.27 0.95 -3.20
C GLY A 31 1.23 2.05 -3.39
N GLY A 32 0.61 2.45 -2.29
CA GLY A 32 -0.30 3.60 -2.28
C GLY A 32 -0.85 3.90 -0.89
N ALA A 33 -1.73 4.89 -0.84
CA ALA A 33 -2.46 5.26 0.37
C ALA A 33 -3.97 5.10 0.14
N VAL A 34 -4.68 4.59 1.13
CA VAL A 34 -6.12 4.29 1.07
C VAL A 34 -6.79 4.62 2.39
N ARG A 35 -8.12 4.79 2.37
CA ARG A 35 -8.95 5.02 3.56
C ARG A 35 -9.53 3.70 4.08
N HIS A 36 -10.08 3.73 5.29
CA HIS A 36 -10.88 2.63 5.82
C HIS A 36 -11.91 2.11 4.80
N ASP A 37 -12.04 0.79 4.70
CA ASP A 37 -12.97 0.06 3.82
C ASP A 37 -12.68 0.19 2.32
N ALA A 38 -11.56 0.80 1.95
CA ALA A 38 -11.05 0.74 0.59
C ALA A 38 -10.63 -0.68 0.19
N TYR A 39 -10.60 -0.91 -1.12
CA TYR A 39 -10.23 -2.18 -1.73
C TYR A 39 -8.89 -2.06 -2.45
N VAL A 40 -8.06 -3.09 -2.33
CA VAL A 40 -6.81 -3.25 -3.09
C VAL A 40 -6.94 -4.52 -3.92
N THR A 41 -6.86 -4.39 -5.23
CA THR A 41 -6.99 -5.50 -6.19
C THR A 41 -5.61 -5.87 -6.74
N VAL A 42 -5.33 -7.17 -6.85
CA VAL A 42 -4.09 -7.63 -7.49
C VAL A 42 -4.06 -7.23 -8.97
N PRO A 43 -2.90 -6.81 -9.50
CA PRO A 43 -2.80 -6.42 -10.90
C PRO A 43 -2.91 -7.62 -11.86
N ASN A 44 -2.56 -8.82 -11.38
CA ASN A 44 -2.74 -10.09 -12.09
C ASN A 44 -2.68 -11.28 -11.10
N GLY A 45 -3.08 -12.47 -11.55
CA GLY A 45 -3.13 -13.67 -10.70
C GLY A 45 -4.20 -13.55 -9.62
N THR A 46 -3.89 -14.07 -8.43
CA THR A 46 -4.78 -14.12 -7.27
C THR A 46 -4.12 -13.53 -6.02
N VAL A 47 -4.89 -13.28 -4.96
CA VAL A 47 -4.36 -12.87 -3.65
C VAL A 47 -3.32 -13.84 -3.07
N ASN A 48 -3.28 -15.09 -3.52
CA ASN A 48 -2.27 -16.06 -3.09
C ASN A 48 -0.90 -15.81 -3.70
N ASP A 49 -0.83 -15.20 -4.88
CA ASP A 49 0.40 -14.91 -5.61
C ASP A 49 1.12 -13.65 -5.11
N TRP A 50 0.49 -12.94 -4.17
CA TRP A 50 0.93 -11.63 -3.71
C TRP A 50 0.91 -11.54 -2.18
N ALA A 51 1.82 -10.77 -1.62
CA ALA A 51 1.85 -10.37 -0.22
C ALA A 51 1.40 -8.90 -0.12
N LEU A 52 0.46 -8.63 0.77
CA LEU A 52 -0.01 -7.27 1.05
C LEU A 52 0.44 -6.87 2.45
N HIS A 53 1.31 -5.86 2.51
CA HIS A 53 1.66 -5.17 3.75
C HIS A 53 0.79 -3.91 3.88
N VAL A 54 0.28 -3.67 5.09
CA VAL A 54 -0.54 -2.49 5.40
C VAL A 54 0.02 -1.85 6.66
N SER A 55 0.17 -0.53 6.64
CA SER A 55 0.61 0.26 7.80
C SER A 55 -0.30 1.47 7.99
N PRO A 56 -0.53 1.93 9.24
CA PRO A 56 -1.28 3.15 9.48
C PRO A 56 -0.64 4.37 8.79
N SER A 57 -1.45 5.28 8.26
CA SER A 57 -0.98 6.58 7.72
C SER A 57 -1.62 7.78 8.39
N ASP A 58 -2.88 7.67 8.81
CA ASP A 58 -3.65 8.74 9.46
C ASP A 58 -4.55 8.10 10.52
N MET A 59 -4.15 8.20 11.80
CA MET A 59 -4.83 7.59 12.94
C MET A 59 -4.79 8.52 14.14
N GLY A 60 -5.95 8.67 14.79
CA GLY A 60 -6.10 9.60 15.91
C GLY A 60 -6.24 11.05 15.46
N PHE A 61 -6.68 11.89 16.38
CA PHE A 61 -6.61 13.34 16.24
C PHE A 61 -6.46 13.95 17.63
N GLU A 62 -5.80 15.10 17.68
CA GLU A 62 -5.79 15.97 18.85
C GLU A 62 -6.88 17.02 18.66
N GLU A 63 -7.74 17.18 19.66
CA GLU A 63 -8.85 18.13 19.60
C GLU A 63 -8.43 19.48 20.17
N HIS A 64 -8.61 20.55 19.40
CA HIS A 64 -8.21 21.89 19.82
C HIS A 64 -9.01 22.33 21.06
N GLY A 65 -8.31 22.65 22.16
CA GLY A 65 -8.93 23.05 23.42
C GLY A 65 -9.33 21.89 24.34
N SER A 66 -8.97 20.65 24.00
CA SER A 66 -9.14 19.52 24.90
C SER A 66 -7.93 19.38 25.82
N GLU A 67 -7.89 20.20 26.88
CA GLU A 67 -6.97 20.02 28.02
C GLU A 67 -7.44 18.88 28.98
N GLY A 68 -8.21 17.91 28.49
CA GLY A 68 -8.84 16.83 29.27
C GLY A 68 -8.48 15.42 28.83
N ASP A 69 -9.17 14.42 29.43
CA ASP A 69 -9.01 12.95 29.26
C ASP A 69 -9.41 12.40 27.87
N ASN A 70 -9.02 13.09 26.80
CA ASN A 70 -9.14 12.56 25.45
C ASN A 70 -8.17 11.38 25.31
N ALA A 71 -8.72 10.19 25.11
CA ALA A 71 -7.93 8.98 25.04
C ALA A 71 -8.06 8.34 23.66
N PHE A 72 -6.93 8.22 22.97
CA PHE A 72 -6.80 7.23 21.91
C PHE A 72 -6.83 5.84 22.55
N ILE A 73 -7.86 5.04 22.23
CA ILE A 73 -8.11 3.76 22.89
C ILE A 73 -7.48 2.61 22.10
N LYS A 74 -7.70 2.58 20.78
CA LYS A 74 -7.34 1.43 19.94
C LYS A 74 -7.16 1.86 18.49
N MET A 75 -6.25 1.21 17.78
CA MET A 75 -6.24 1.19 16.32
C MET A 75 -6.40 -0.23 15.79
N GLU A 76 -6.97 -0.30 14.59
CA GLU A 76 -7.03 -1.49 13.76
C GLU A 76 -6.54 -1.14 12.37
N CYS A 77 -5.46 -1.80 11.95
CA CYS A 77 -4.85 -1.63 10.63
C CYS A 77 -4.45 -3.01 10.08
N TYR A 78 -5.26 -3.57 9.19
CA TYR A 78 -5.03 -4.88 8.59
C TYR A 78 -5.81 -5.04 7.28
N ALA A 79 -5.49 -6.07 6.50
CA ALA A 79 -6.19 -6.43 5.28
C ALA A 79 -6.95 -7.76 5.45
N VAL A 80 -8.12 -7.87 4.84
CA VAL A 80 -8.92 -9.10 4.78
C VAL A 80 -9.22 -9.44 3.33
N PRO A 81 -8.86 -10.64 2.82
CA PRO A 81 -9.26 -11.05 1.48
C PRO A 81 -10.79 -11.18 1.44
N VAL A 82 -11.43 -10.48 0.51
CA VAL A 82 -12.90 -10.54 0.31
C VAL A 82 -13.29 -11.44 -0.85
N ASN A 83 -12.34 -11.71 -1.75
CA ASN A 83 -12.44 -12.69 -2.83
C ASN A 83 -11.02 -13.08 -3.29
N GLN A 84 -10.92 -13.85 -4.36
CA GLN A 84 -9.64 -14.33 -4.91
C GLN A 84 -8.74 -13.25 -5.52
N TYR A 85 -9.22 -12.01 -5.70
CA TYR A 85 -8.50 -10.92 -6.37
C TYR A 85 -8.31 -9.66 -5.51
N THR A 86 -9.03 -9.55 -4.39
CA THR A 86 -9.16 -8.28 -3.68
C THR A 86 -9.07 -8.45 -2.17
N TRP A 87 -8.35 -7.53 -1.54
CA TRP A 87 -8.41 -7.29 -0.10
C TRP A 87 -9.25 -6.05 0.22
N ARG A 88 -10.01 -6.12 1.31
CA ARG A 88 -10.56 -4.94 1.98
C ARG A 88 -9.62 -4.50 3.09
N ILE A 89 -9.35 -3.20 3.16
CA ILE A 89 -8.47 -2.60 4.17
C ILE A 89 -9.29 -2.12 5.36
N VAL A 90 -8.98 -2.65 6.54
CA VAL A 90 -9.47 -2.11 7.82
C VAL A 90 -8.42 -1.14 8.32
N ALA A 91 -8.78 0.14 8.41
CA ALA A 91 -7.91 1.21 8.89
C ALA A 91 -8.76 2.18 9.72
N ARG A 92 -8.96 1.88 11.01
CA ARG A 92 -9.83 2.65 11.89
C ARG A 92 -9.22 2.80 13.28
N TYR A 93 -9.62 3.84 13.98
CA TYR A 93 -9.18 4.09 15.35
C TYR A 93 -10.38 4.42 16.25
N LYS A 94 -10.25 4.08 17.53
CA LYS A 94 -11.26 4.35 18.55
C LYS A 94 -10.75 5.45 19.45
N SER A 95 -11.51 6.52 19.57
CA SER A 95 -11.18 7.66 20.45
C SER A 95 -12.34 7.96 21.39
N ARG A 96 -12.05 8.53 22.54
CA ARG A 96 -13.03 8.90 23.56
C ARG A 96 -12.80 10.34 24.01
N HIS A 97 -13.88 11.10 24.05
CA HIS A 97 -13.92 12.54 24.38
C HIS A 97 -14.20 12.83 25.88
N SER A 98 -14.51 11.81 26.70
CA SER A 98 -14.65 11.96 28.16
C SER A 98 -14.75 10.61 28.89
N ASN A 99 -14.45 10.58 30.19
CA ASN A 99 -14.52 9.36 31.00
C ASN A 99 -15.93 8.74 31.04
N GLY A 100 -16.00 7.40 30.96
CA GLY A 100 -17.24 6.64 31.12
C GLY A 100 -17.93 6.18 29.82
N ARG A 101 -17.30 6.35 28.65
CA ARG A 101 -17.80 5.82 27.37
C ARG A 101 -16.80 4.86 26.74
N ASP A 102 -17.31 3.91 25.95
CA ASP A 102 -16.50 2.94 25.21
C ASP A 102 -15.65 3.58 24.09
N GLY A 103 -15.90 4.85 23.75
CA GLY A 103 -15.30 5.55 22.61
C GLY A 103 -16.06 5.33 21.31
N ILE A 104 -15.78 6.19 20.34
CA ILE A 104 -16.36 6.18 18.98
C ILE A 104 -15.30 5.67 18.01
N TRP A 105 -15.71 4.86 17.04
CA TRP A 105 -14.85 4.45 15.93
C TRP A 105 -14.85 5.52 14.85
N TYR A 106 -13.65 5.89 14.42
CA TYR A 106 -13.39 6.84 13.35
C TYR A 106 -12.62 6.15 12.23
N SER A 107 -12.93 6.55 10.99
CA SER A 107 -12.19 6.12 9.82
C SER A 107 -10.80 6.75 9.81
N GLY A 108 -9.78 5.91 9.60
CA GLY A 108 -8.40 6.34 9.42
C GLY A 108 -7.93 6.16 7.98
N GLY A 109 -6.62 6.34 7.80
CA GLY A 109 -5.89 6.06 6.58
C GLY A 109 -4.84 4.97 6.79
N ALA A 110 -4.52 4.25 5.72
CA ALA A 110 -3.42 3.29 5.67
C ALA A 110 -2.58 3.46 4.41
N ASN A 111 -1.28 3.23 4.55
CA ASN A 111 -0.41 2.95 3.42
C ASN A 111 -0.42 1.45 3.14
N TYR A 112 -0.31 1.07 1.87
CA TYR A 112 -0.15 -0.32 1.48
C TYR A 112 1.06 -0.51 0.57
N LEU A 113 1.65 -1.70 0.66
CA LEU A 113 2.66 -2.20 -0.26
C LEU A 113 2.27 -3.62 -0.66
N LEU A 114 1.95 -3.79 -1.93
CA LEU A 114 1.63 -5.05 -2.56
C LEU A 114 2.90 -5.56 -3.25
N VAL A 115 3.33 -6.78 -2.94
CA VAL A 115 4.59 -7.37 -3.46
C VAL A 115 4.31 -8.76 -4.00
N ARG A 116 4.86 -9.07 -5.18
CA ARG A 116 4.76 -10.40 -5.79
C ARG A 116 5.55 -11.41 -4.93
N LYS A 117 4.98 -12.58 -4.67
CA LYS A 117 5.68 -13.68 -3.98
C LYS A 117 6.58 -14.47 -4.93
#